data_AF-A0A7R9G451-F1
#
_entry.id   AF-A0A7R9G451-F1
#
_cell.length_a   1.000
_cell.length_b   1.000
_cell.length_c   1.000
_cell.angle_alpha   90.00
_cell.angle_beta   90.00
_cell.angle_gamma   90.00
#
_symmetry.space_group_name_H-M   'P 1'
#
loop_
_entity.id
_entity.type
_entity.pdbx_description
1 polymer ?
#
loop_
_entity_poly.entity_id
_entity_poly.type
_entity_poly.pdbx_seq_one_letter_code
_entity_poly.pdbx_strand_id
1 'polypeptide(L)'
;MTINFLNDSHQQLMVHWAGEGSDVIVCLARDINSKLNQRPSAVYFSYNYGDTFENITNQFELGPNKGYATLDKFYTHPKFNLYMVFADVANQMIYTTTCQGNLTRIKLNFHPSNITFHEEEPLTFLAYDMVDPEKKLWVTKDFGQTWYKVHEYVKAFYWVTGLDSSDPAAGQTTYLALERGEPKGSSTVLLSKSLFQNPRGTSVLIEDVDNFQVRGDFMFVTRKSGRDNLDLYISHKKGEFLRAQFQSEMNRREFYIADITDTQVFVVVSHTQSQANLYVSQAEEGRSLKFALSLERIFCYFPNTTWRDSWLSNVAEETFADFHKVEGLNGIYIASQVFSNVSEGKIGPEHLMTMITFDRGGVWQPLAAPLYDEDGNSVNCSIVS
;
A
#
# COMPACT_ATOMS: atom_id res chain seq x y z
N MET A 1 -25.07 -10.27 -24.23
CA MET A 1 -23.67 -9.86 -24.00
C MET A 1 -23.34 -8.85 -25.07
N THR A 2 -23.25 -7.57 -24.68
CA THR A 2 -22.95 -6.45 -25.57
C THR A 2 -21.43 -6.37 -25.75
N ILE A 3 -20.94 -6.25 -26.98
CA ILE A 3 -19.50 -6.13 -27.27
C ILE A 3 -19.20 -4.68 -27.60
N ASN A 4 -18.31 -4.05 -26.83
CA ASN A 4 -17.89 -2.66 -27.05
C ASN A 4 -16.43 -2.62 -27.53
N PHE A 5 -16.22 -2.05 -28.71
CA PHE A 5 -14.89 -1.82 -29.26
C PHE A 5 -14.44 -0.39 -28.95
N LEU A 6 -13.46 -0.24 -28.05
CA LEU A 6 -12.87 1.08 -27.75
C LEU A 6 -11.98 1.62 -28.89
N ASN A 7 -11.56 0.74 -29.81
CA ASN A 7 -10.63 1.06 -30.91
C ASN A 7 -9.34 1.73 -30.44
N ASP A 8 -8.79 1.24 -29.33
CA ASP A 8 -7.60 1.76 -28.68
C ASP A 8 -6.45 0.73 -28.74
N SER A 9 -5.22 1.20 -28.93
CA SER A 9 -4.02 0.36 -29.09
C SER A 9 -2.93 0.64 -28.05
N HIS A 10 -3.29 1.26 -26.92
CA HIS A 10 -2.39 1.38 -25.78
C HIS A 10 -2.09 0.03 -25.15
N GLN A 11 -0.95 -0.07 -24.47
CA GLN A 11 -0.48 -1.33 -23.89
C GLN A 11 -1.27 -1.79 -22.66
N GLN A 12 -1.88 -0.86 -21.93
CA GLN A 12 -2.64 -1.14 -20.71
C GLN A 12 -3.97 -0.41 -20.69
N LEU A 13 -4.97 -1.07 -20.09
CA LEU A 13 -6.27 -0.50 -19.80
C LEU A 13 -6.54 -0.64 -18.30
N MET A 14 -6.69 0.49 -17.62
CA MET A 14 -7.18 0.54 -16.24
C MET A 14 -8.69 0.71 -16.27
N VAL A 15 -9.41 -0.15 -15.56
CA VAL A 15 -10.88 -0.12 -15.48
C VAL A 15 -11.28 0.03 -14.02
N HIS A 16 -12.19 0.97 -13.75
CA HIS A 16 -12.74 1.19 -12.42
C HIS A 16 -14.24 1.36 -12.48
N TRP A 17 -14.94 0.62 -11.63
CA TRP A 17 -16.35 0.83 -11.35
C TRP A 17 -16.47 1.89 -10.26
N ALA A 18 -17.28 2.91 -10.48
CA ALA A 18 -17.57 3.92 -9.46
C ALA A 18 -18.30 3.34 -8.22
N GLY A 19 -18.59 2.03 -8.18
CA GLY A 19 -19.05 1.35 -6.98
C GLY A 19 -20.56 1.37 -6.80
N GLU A 20 -21.00 1.01 -5.59
CA GLU A 20 -22.41 0.77 -5.28
C GLU A 20 -23.29 1.99 -5.54
N GLY A 21 -24.45 1.76 -6.17
CA GLY A 21 -25.40 2.83 -6.51
C GLY A 21 -25.00 3.69 -7.71
N SER A 22 -23.91 3.36 -8.42
CA SER A 22 -23.49 4.02 -9.65
C SER A 22 -23.45 3.03 -10.82
N ASP A 23 -23.86 3.49 -11.99
CA ASP A 23 -23.74 2.79 -13.28
C ASP A 23 -22.45 3.18 -14.02
N VAL A 24 -21.62 4.01 -13.39
CA VAL A 24 -20.44 4.60 -14.02
C VAL A 24 -19.25 3.65 -14.02
N ILE A 25 -18.66 3.47 -15.20
CA ILE A 25 -17.38 2.80 -15.39
C ILE A 25 -16.41 3.78 -16.04
N VAL A 26 -15.21 3.88 -15.50
CA VAL A 26 -14.13 4.70 -16.05
C VAL A 26 -13.02 3.80 -16.56
N CYS A 27 -12.58 4.06 -17.79
CA CYS A 27 -11.48 3.39 -18.43
C CYS A 27 -10.38 4.39 -18.78
N LEU A 28 -9.14 4.09 -18.40
CA LEU A 28 -7.94 4.84 -18.77
C LEU A 28 -7.02 3.92 -19.57
N ALA A 29 -6.84 4.22 -20.86
CA ALA A 29 -5.92 3.54 -21.74
C ALA A 29 -4.57 4.28 -21.77
N ARG A 30 -3.47 3.58 -21.53
CA ARG A 30 -2.12 4.16 -21.40
C ARG A 30 -1.00 3.18 -21.76
N ASP A 31 0.19 3.72 -22.03
CA ASP A 31 1.40 2.92 -22.22
C ASP A 31 2.20 2.81 -20.91
N ILE A 32 2.90 1.68 -20.73
CA ILE A 32 3.65 1.34 -19.49
C ILE A 32 4.74 2.38 -19.23
N ASN A 33 5.40 2.85 -20.29
CA ASN A 33 6.44 3.88 -20.24
C ASN A 33 5.98 5.16 -20.95
N SER A 34 5.02 5.84 -20.32
CA SER A 34 4.52 7.14 -20.74
C SER A 34 5.63 8.16 -21.03
N LYS A 35 6.74 8.10 -20.27
CA LYS A 35 7.93 8.96 -20.41
C LYS A 35 8.75 8.74 -21.69
N LEU A 36 8.77 7.53 -22.25
CA LEU A 36 9.56 7.18 -23.42
C LEU A 36 8.78 7.33 -24.72
N ASN A 37 7.49 6.99 -24.70
CA ASN A 37 6.68 6.92 -25.93
C ASN A 37 5.96 8.23 -26.26
N GLN A 38 5.87 9.21 -25.33
CA GLN A 38 5.15 10.49 -25.47
C GLN A 38 3.73 10.38 -26.05
N ARG A 39 3.16 9.17 -26.08
CA ARG A 39 1.81 8.92 -26.57
C ARG A 39 0.83 9.39 -25.48
N PRO A 40 -0.12 10.27 -25.82
CA PRO A 40 -1.10 10.71 -24.84
C PRO A 40 -2.05 9.59 -24.45
N SER A 41 -2.54 9.64 -23.20
CA SER A 41 -3.51 8.66 -22.71
C SER A 41 -4.90 8.92 -23.29
N ALA A 42 -5.76 7.90 -23.29
CA ALA A 42 -7.15 8.04 -23.69
C ALA A 42 -8.10 7.65 -22.54
N VAL A 43 -9.19 8.40 -22.40
CA VAL A 43 -10.14 8.25 -21.29
C VAL A 43 -11.55 8.01 -21.83
N TYR A 44 -12.21 7.00 -21.27
CA TYR A 44 -13.55 6.59 -21.66
C TYR A 44 -14.45 6.46 -20.42
N PHE A 45 -15.70 6.90 -20.55
CA PHE A 45 -16.73 6.79 -19.52
C PHE A 45 -17.90 5.97 -20.04
N SER A 46 -18.43 5.07 -19.22
CA SER A 46 -19.74 4.48 -19.40
C SER A 46 -20.66 4.97 -18.31
N TYR A 47 -21.92 5.24 -18.65
CA TYR A 47 -22.99 5.67 -17.73
C TYR A 47 -24.15 4.68 -17.75
N ASN A 48 -23.88 3.43 -18.09
CA ASN A 48 -24.88 2.38 -18.27
C ASN A 48 -24.27 0.99 -18.07
N TYR A 49 -23.49 0.82 -17.01
CA TYR A 49 -22.88 -0.47 -16.63
C TYR A 49 -22.04 -1.12 -17.75
N GLY A 50 -21.42 -0.32 -18.61
CA GLY A 50 -20.53 -0.80 -19.67
C GLY A 50 -21.22 -1.16 -20.97
N ASP A 51 -22.52 -0.87 -21.12
CA ASP A 51 -23.26 -1.11 -22.37
C ASP A 51 -22.77 -0.19 -23.50
N THR A 52 -22.37 1.04 -23.20
CA THR A 52 -21.71 1.96 -24.14
C THR A 52 -20.61 2.75 -23.46
N PHE A 53 -19.56 3.08 -24.22
CA PHE A 53 -18.46 3.93 -23.75
C PHE A 53 -18.34 5.19 -24.60
N GLU A 54 -18.32 6.34 -23.95
CA GLU A 54 -18.03 7.65 -24.52
C GLU A 54 -16.54 7.97 -24.39
N ASN A 55 -15.89 8.34 -25.49
CA ASN A 55 -14.51 8.82 -25.47
C ASN A 55 -14.47 10.31 -25.08
N ILE A 56 -13.90 10.61 -23.92
CA ILE A 56 -13.80 11.98 -23.38
C ILE A 56 -12.37 12.54 -23.44
N THR A 57 -11.46 11.90 -24.18
CA THR A 57 -10.04 12.29 -24.28
C THR A 57 -9.86 13.75 -24.70
N ASN A 58 -10.79 14.30 -25.49
CA ASN A 58 -10.77 15.70 -25.91
C ASN A 58 -10.84 16.70 -24.74
N GLN A 59 -11.40 16.30 -23.60
CA GLN A 59 -11.45 17.16 -22.40
C GLN A 59 -10.06 17.30 -21.73
N PHE A 60 -9.08 16.49 -22.13
CA PHE A 60 -7.70 16.50 -21.66
C PHE A 60 -6.73 17.18 -22.63
N GLU A 61 -7.24 17.98 -23.58
CA GLU A 61 -6.40 18.75 -24.50
C GLU A 61 -5.61 19.85 -23.75
N LEU A 62 -4.30 19.92 -24.01
CA LEU A 62 -3.42 20.86 -23.32
C LEU A 62 -3.51 22.29 -23.87
N GLY A 63 -4.17 22.44 -25.02
CA GLY A 63 -4.39 23.69 -25.74
C GLY A 63 -3.96 23.55 -27.21
N PRO A 64 -4.11 24.61 -28.01
CA PRO A 64 -3.86 24.56 -29.45
C PRO A 64 -2.43 24.12 -29.75
N ASN A 65 -2.28 23.06 -30.55
CA ASN A 65 -0.99 22.48 -30.95
C ASN A 65 -0.10 21.95 -29.81
N LYS A 66 -0.65 21.74 -28.60
CA LYS A 66 0.09 21.19 -27.45
C LYS A 66 -0.19 19.71 -27.17
N GLY A 67 -1.03 19.08 -27.98
CA GLY A 67 -1.43 17.69 -27.80
C GLY A 67 -2.34 17.50 -26.59
N TYR A 68 -2.34 16.27 -26.06
CA TYR A 68 -3.20 15.84 -24.96
C TYR A 68 -2.37 15.47 -23.73
N ALA A 69 -3.03 15.43 -22.58
CA ALA A 69 -2.42 15.01 -21.33
C ALA A 69 -1.90 13.57 -21.37
N THR A 70 -0.83 13.32 -20.62
CA THR A 70 -0.31 11.97 -20.38
C THR A 70 -0.63 11.59 -18.94
N LEU A 71 -1.68 10.78 -18.77
CA LEU A 71 -2.23 10.38 -17.49
C LEU A 71 -1.67 9.01 -17.10
N ASP A 72 -0.97 8.95 -15.96
CA ASP A 72 -0.41 7.70 -15.45
C ASP A 72 -1.46 6.88 -14.68
N LYS A 73 -2.34 7.55 -13.93
CA LYS A 73 -3.44 6.97 -13.15
C LYS A 73 -4.50 8.03 -12.84
N PHE A 74 -5.64 7.58 -12.33
CA PHE A 74 -6.65 8.43 -11.73
C PHE A 74 -6.92 7.98 -10.29
N TYR A 75 -7.48 8.88 -9.50
CA TYR A 75 -7.76 8.70 -8.09
C TYR A 75 -9.24 8.87 -7.87
N THR A 76 -9.85 7.94 -7.17
CA THR A 76 -11.27 8.00 -6.80
C THR A 76 -11.37 8.11 -5.29
N HIS A 77 -12.35 8.88 -4.84
CA HIS A 77 -12.58 9.03 -3.42
C HIS A 77 -13.15 7.71 -2.85
N PRO A 78 -12.66 7.19 -1.71
CA PRO A 78 -13.01 5.86 -1.21
C PRO A 78 -14.47 5.68 -0.76
N LYS A 79 -15.13 6.75 -0.28
CA LYS A 79 -16.56 6.75 0.12
C LYS A 79 -17.49 7.46 -0.87
N PHE A 80 -17.12 8.66 -1.32
CA PHE A 80 -17.87 9.46 -2.29
C PHE A 80 -17.40 9.19 -3.72
N ASN A 81 -17.69 8.00 -4.24
CA ASN A 81 -17.07 7.46 -5.45
C ASN A 81 -17.31 8.24 -6.75
N LEU A 82 -18.20 9.24 -6.72
CA LEU A 82 -18.39 10.18 -7.82
C LEU A 82 -17.22 11.16 -7.97
N TYR A 83 -16.46 11.43 -6.91
CA TYR A 83 -15.35 12.38 -6.91
C TYR A 83 -14.08 11.70 -7.44
N MET A 84 -13.57 12.22 -8.55
CA MET A 84 -12.39 11.70 -9.21
C MET A 84 -11.41 12.80 -9.60
N VAL A 85 -10.12 12.46 -9.55
CA VAL A 85 -9.03 13.33 -9.96
C VAL A 85 -8.10 12.57 -10.90
N PHE A 86 -7.82 13.14 -12.07
CA PHE A 86 -6.78 12.69 -12.97
C PHE A 86 -5.56 13.59 -12.80
N ALA A 87 -4.37 13.00 -12.83
CA ALA A 87 -3.11 13.74 -12.66
C ALA A 87 -2.24 13.61 -13.92
N ASP A 88 -1.81 14.76 -14.44
CA ASP A 88 -0.76 14.85 -15.45
C ASP A 88 0.50 15.39 -14.77
N VAL A 89 1.39 14.47 -14.42
CA VAL A 89 2.62 14.77 -13.68
C VAL A 89 3.56 15.61 -14.54
N ALA A 90 3.72 15.27 -15.82
CA ALA A 90 4.67 15.93 -16.72
C ALA A 90 4.30 17.39 -16.97
N ASN A 91 3.00 17.67 -17.13
CA ASN A 91 2.52 19.01 -17.40
C ASN A 91 2.03 19.74 -16.14
N GLN A 92 2.24 19.20 -14.93
CA GLN A 92 1.82 19.80 -13.65
C GLN A 92 0.36 20.23 -13.66
N MET A 93 -0.54 19.33 -14.02
CA MET A 93 -1.97 19.61 -14.04
C MET A 93 -2.75 18.50 -13.35
N ILE A 94 -3.91 18.88 -12.84
CA ILE A 94 -4.95 17.95 -12.43
C ILE A 94 -6.24 18.27 -13.16
N TYR A 95 -7.08 17.26 -13.26
CA TYR A 95 -8.42 17.36 -13.80
C TYR A 95 -9.38 16.75 -12.81
N THR A 96 -10.36 17.53 -12.36
CA THR A 96 -11.29 17.11 -11.30
C THR A 96 -12.71 16.99 -11.86
N THR A 97 -13.45 15.97 -11.42
CA THR A 97 -14.82 15.71 -11.88
C THR A 97 -15.64 14.98 -10.82
N THR A 98 -16.95 15.16 -10.87
CA THR A 98 -17.93 14.43 -10.06
C THR A 98 -18.65 13.30 -10.82
N CYS A 99 -18.03 12.78 -11.91
CA CYS A 99 -18.56 11.77 -12.85
C CYS A 99 -19.84 12.15 -13.60
N GLN A 100 -20.74 12.92 -12.99
CA GLN A 100 -21.97 13.45 -13.57
C GLN A 100 -21.80 14.92 -14.04
N GLY A 101 -20.59 15.47 -13.89
CA GLY A 101 -20.27 16.87 -14.19
C GLY A 101 -19.13 17.02 -15.18
N ASN A 102 -18.94 18.25 -15.67
CA ASN A 102 -17.85 18.60 -16.56
C ASN A 102 -16.48 18.48 -15.86
N LEU A 103 -15.48 18.05 -16.62
CA LEU A 103 -14.10 18.01 -16.18
C LEU A 103 -13.56 19.43 -15.96
N THR A 104 -13.04 19.72 -14.76
CA THR A 104 -12.40 21.00 -14.44
C THR A 104 -10.89 20.84 -14.51
N ARG A 105 -10.25 21.58 -15.43
CA ARG A 105 -8.80 21.58 -15.61
C ARG A 105 -8.13 22.62 -14.71
N ILE A 106 -7.11 22.20 -13.97
CA ILE A 106 -6.39 23.07 -13.05
C ILE A 106 -4.87 22.91 -13.24
N LYS A 107 -4.19 24.05 -13.48
CA LYS A 107 -2.73 24.12 -13.59
C LYS A 107 -2.12 24.32 -12.20
N LEU A 108 -1.09 23.52 -11.90
CA LEU A 108 -0.37 23.54 -10.64
C LEU A 108 1.03 24.14 -10.83
N ASN A 109 1.64 24.54 -9.72
CA ASN A 109 3.04 24.97 -9.63
C ASN A 109 3.96 23.87 -9.06
N PHE A 110 3.46 22.63 -8.94
CA PHE A 110 4.16 21.43 -8.48
C PHE A 110 3.68 20.21 -9.28
N HIS A 111 4.36 19.07 -9.16
CA HIS A 111 4.03 17.84 -9.89
C HIS A 111 3.15 16.92 -9.03
N PRO A 112 1.89 16.66 -9.41
CA PRO A 112 0.96 15.84 -8.62
C PRO A 112 1.24 14.34 -8.76
N SER A 113 2.37 13.87 -8.21
CA SER A 113 2.88 12.51 -8.43
C SER A 113 2.03 11.44 -7.74
N ASN A 114 1.52 11.75 -6.54
CA ASN A 114 0.60 10.88 -5.81
C ASN A 114 -0.48 11.69 -5.09
N ILE A 115 -1.73 11.24 -5.17
CA ILE A 115 -2.89 11.91 -4.57
C ILE A 115 -3.58 10.95 -3.60
N THR A 116 -4.00 11.47 -2.45
CA THR A 116 -4.80 10.70 -1.46
C THR A 116 -5.94 11.56 -0.93
N PHE A 117 -7.15 11.04 -0.97
CA PHE A 117 -8.34 11.72 -0.46
C PHE A 117 -8.42 11.63 1.06
N HIS A 118 -8.97 12.68 1.66
CA HIS A 118 -9.47 12.60 3.02
C HIS A 118 -10.73 11.72 3.04
N GLU A 119 -10.84 10.78 3.98
CA GLU A 119 -11.92 9.77 3.94
C GLU A 119 -13.35 10.31 4.07
N GLU A 120 -13.53 11.43 4.79
CA GLU A 120 -14.86 12.01 5.08
C GLU A 120 -15.13 13.32 4.33
N GLU A 121 -14.12 13.88 3.64
CA GLU A 121 -14.23 15.21 3.03
C GLU A 121 -13.95 15.11 1.52
N PRO A 122 -15.00 15.07 0.66
CA PRO A 122 -14.83 14.76 -0.76
C PRO A 122 -14.01 15.76 -1.55
N LEU A 123 -13.94 17.01 -1.08
CA LEU A 123 -13.18 18.09 -1.72
C LEU A 123 -11.75 18.22 -1.18
N THR A 124 -11.41 17.48 -0.13
CA THR A 124 -10.11 17.57 0.54
C THR A 124 -9.22 16.40 0.13
N PHE A 125 -8.06 16.72 -0.42
CA PHE A 125 -7.05 15.70 -0.74
C PHE A 125 -5.64 16.26 -0.67
N LEU A 126 -4.70 15.35 -0.47
CA LEU A 126 -3.26 15.63 -0.51
C LEU A 126 -2.72 15.34 -1.89
N ALA A 127 -1.72 16.13 -2.32
CA ALA A 127 -0.92 15.84 -3.49
C ALA A 127 0.57 15.92 -3.13
N TYR A 128 1.28 14.82 -3.38
CA TYR A 128 2.69 14.65 -3.09
C TYR A 128 3.53 14.86 -4.35
N ASP A 129 4.50 15.76 -4.27
CA ASP A 129 5.47 16.01 -5.33
C ASP A 129 6.72 15.15 -5.11
N MET A 130 6.78 14.01 -5.80
CA MET A 130 7.94 13.13 -5.79
C MET A 130 9.06 13.61 -6.72
N VAL A 131 8.80 14.59 -7.59
CA VAL A 131 9.80 15.11 -8.54
C VAL A 131 10.62 16.21 -7.87
N ASP A 132 10.01 17.03 -7.02
CA ASP A 132 10.66 18.08 -6.26
C ASP A 132 11.78 17.49 -5.35
N PRO A 133 13.01 18.04 -5.37
CA PRO A 133 14.10 17.59 -4.51
C PRO A 133 13.79 17.66 -3.01
N GLU A 134 12.94 18.62 -2.62
CA GLU A 134 12.46 18.81 -1.25
C GLU A 134 11.22 17.99 -0.95
N LYS A 135 10.72 17.15 -1.86
CA LYS A 135 9.63 16.18 -1.63
C LYS A 135 8.45 16.81 -0.90
N LYS A 136 7.87 17.85 -1.51
CA LYS A 136 6.83 18.67 -0.90
C LYS A 136 5.47 17.96 -0.91
N LEU A 137 4.74 18.10 0.19
CA LEU A 137 3.35 17.65 0.30
C LEU A 137 2.42 18.87 0.33
N TRP A 138 1.37 18.83 -0.47
CA TRP A 138 0.38 19.89 -0.61
C TRP A 138 -1.01 19.38 -0.24
N VAL A 139 -1.89 20.28 0.19
CA VAL A 139 -3.30 19.99 0.46
C VAL A 139 -4.20 21.00 -0.23
N THR A 140 -5.32 20.51 -0.75
CA THR A 140 -6.46 21.33 -1.16
C THR A 140 -7.67 20.97 -0.29
N LYS A 141 -8.58 21.93 -0.10
CA LYS A 141 -9.86 21.75 0.61
C LYS A 141 -11.07 22.15 -0.24
N ASP A 142 -10.83 22.51 -1.49
CA ASP A 142 -11.79 23.04 -2.44
C ASP A 142 -11.65 22.34 -3.80
N PHE A 143 -11.30 21.05 -3.75
CA PHE A 143 -11.23 20.16 -4.90
C PHE A 143 -10.22 20.61 -5.97
N GLY A 144 -9.07 21.10 -5.50
CA GLY A 144 -7.90 21.42 -6.30
C GLY A 144 -7.79 22.89 -6.71
N GLN A 145 -8.73 23.75 -6.34
CA GLN A 145 -8.72 25.16 -6.75
C GLN A 145 -7.63 25.96 -6.02
N THR A 146 -7.50 25.77 -4.71
CA THR A 146 -6.45 26.35 -3.89
C THR A 146 -5.63 25.29 -3.20
N TRP A 147 -4.34 25.61 -3.00
CA TRP A 147 -3.34 24.70 -2.49
C TRP A 147 -2.52 25.34 -1.38
N TYR A 148 -2.27 24.57 -0.33
CA TYR A 148 -1.45 24.95 0.80
C TYR A 148 -0.35 23.92 1.01
N LYS A 149 0.87 24.39 1.29
CA LYS A 149 1.97 23.50 1.63
C LYS A 149 1.70 22.90 3.01
N VAL A 150 1.79 21.58 3.10
CA VAL A 150 1.66 20.82 4.35
C VAL A 150 3.02 20.65 5.01
N HIS A 151 3.99 20.09 4.28
CA HIS A 151 5.33 19.84 4.78
C HIS A 151 6.35 19.64 3.64
N GLU A 152 7.63 19.71 3.97
CA GLU A 152 8.80 19.44 3.10
C GLU A 152 9.61 18.25 3.64
N TYR A 153 10.44 17.66 2.78
CA TYR A 153 11.24 16.46 3.04
C TYR A 153 10.41 15.27 3.50
N VAL A 154 9.22 15.12 2.93
CA VAL A 154 8.30 14.04 3.26
C VAL A 154 8.82 12.74 2.65
N LYS A 155 8.86 11.66 3.44
CA LYS A 155 9.19 10.31 2.96
C LYS A 155 7.95 9.44 2.80
N ALA A 156 7.07 9.47 3.80
CA ALA A 156 5.80 8.75 3.82
C ALA A 156 4.75 9.57 4.58
N PHE A 157 3.47 9.34 4.27
CA PHE A 157 2.36 9.99 4.97
C PHE A 157 1.09 9.13 4.86
N TYR A 158 0.25 9.21 5.89
CA TYR A 158 -0.95 8.41 6.01
C TYR A 158 -2.05 9.19 6.71
N TRP A 159 -3.28 9.05 6.23
CA TRP A 159 -4.47 9.41 6.99
C TRP A 159 -4.64 8.41 8.13
N VAL A 160 -4.82 8.92 9.34
CA VAL A 160 -4.99 8.10 10.56
C VAL A 160 -6.21 8.60 11.29
N THR A 161 -7.13 7.70 11.64
CA THR A 161 -8.29 8.05 12.44
C THR A 161 -8.06 7.68 13.90
N GLY A 162 -8.67 8.42 14.82
CA GLY A 162 -8.65 8.06 16.24
C GLY A 162 -9.36 9.07 17.10
N LEU A 163 -9.53 8.73 18.38
CA LEU A 163 -10.18 9.64 19.33
C LEU A 163 -9.29 10.86 19.58
N ASP A 164 -9.96 12.00 19.77
CA ASP A 164 -9.32 13.22 20.24
C ASP A 164 -9.35 13.25 21.76
N SER A 165 -8.17 13.19 22.39
CA SER A 165 -8.07 13.27 23.85
C SER A 165 -8.50 14.64 24.39
N SER A 166 -8.47 15.68 23.56
CA SER A 166 -8.91 17.03 23.93
C SER A 166 -10.41 17.25 23.78
N ASP A 167 -11.08 16.44 22.96
CA ASP A 167 -12.53 16.47 22.79
C ASP A 167 -13.08 15.06 22.53
N PRO A 168 -13.25 14.24 23.58
CA PRO A 168 -13.76 12.87 23.43
C PRO A 168 -15.20 12.81 22.90
N ALA A 169 -15.96 13.92 23.00
CA ALA A 169 -17.34 13.99 22.52
C ALA A 169 -17.42 14.20 21.01
N ALA A 170 -16.35 14.71 20.37
CA ALA A 170 -16.27 14.88 18.92
C ALA A 170 -16.18 13.55 18.15
N GLY A 171 -16.03 12.42 18.84
CA GLY A 171 -15.93 11.11 18.22
C GLY A 171 -14.59 10.88 17.51
N GLN A 172 -14.61 10.09 16.44
CA GLN A 172 -13.42 9.72 15.68
C GLN A 172 -12.99 10.89 14.79
N THR A 173 -11.75 11.34 14.97
CA THR A 173 -11.16 12.45 14.23
C THR A 173 -10.07 11.92 13.28
N THR A 174 -9.97 12.52 12.09
CA THR A 174 -8.89 12.24 11.14
C THR A 174 -7.68 13.12 11.40
N TYR A 175 -6.51 12.49 11.39
CA TYR A 175 -5.20 13.10 11.55
C TYR A 175 -4.35 12.77 10.33
N LEU A 176 -3.34 13.59 10.09
CA LEU A 176 -2.28 13.28 9.14
C LEU A 176 -1.02 12.87 9.90
N ALA A 177 -0.60 11.62 9.73
CA ALA A 177 0.69 11.13 10.18
C ALA A 177 1.71 11.25 9.04
N LEU A 178 2.91 11.76 9.35
CA LEU A 178 3.91 12.10 8.35
C LEU A 178 5.30 11.72 8.82
N GLU A 179 6.05 11.00 7.99
CA GLU A 179 7.48 10.77 8.16
C GLU A 179 8.27 11.85 7.41
N ARG A 180 9.06 12.62 8.16
CA ARG A 180 9.95 13.64 7.63
C ARG A 180 11.39 13.16 7.68
N GLY A 181 12.12 13.28 6.58
CA GLY A 181 13.57 13.03 6.55
C GLY A 181 14.35 14.14 7.28
N GLU A 182 15.33 13.72 8.09
CA GLU A 182 16.23 14.62 8.81
C GLU A 182 17.63 14.64 8.15
N PRO A 183 18.42 15.71 8.31
CA PRO A 183 19.76 15.82 7.72
C PRO A 183 20.74 14.71 8.12
N LYS A 184 20.52 14.06 9.28
CA LYS A 184 21.36 12.97 9.79
C LYS A 184 21.09 11.61 9.12
N GLY A 185 20.14 11.55 8.17
CA GLY A 185 19.75 10.34 7.46
C GLY A 185 18.65 9.52 8.15
N SER A 186 18.33 9.81 9.41
CA SER A 186 17.13 9.31 10.08
C SER A 186 15.88 10.15 9.71
N SER A 187 14.73 9.74 10.21
CA SER A 187 13.46 10.43 10.03
C SER A 187 12.76 10.69 11.37
N THR A 188 11.81 11.61 11.35
CA THR A 188 10.90 11.89 12.47
C THR A 188 9.47 11.67 12.03
N VAL A 189 8.67 10.97 12.83
CA VAL A 189 7.23 10.82 12.59
C VAL A 189 6.46 11.86 13.39
N LEU A 190 5.65 12.64 12.67
CA LEU A 190 4.83 13.72 13.19
C LEU A 190 3.35 13.39 12.99
N LEU A 191 2.50 13.94 13.85
CA LEU A 191 1.05 13.81 13.75
C LEU A 191 0.39 15.18 13.93
N SER A 192 -0.55 15.52 13.03
CA SER A 192 -1.30 16.78 13.10
C SER A 192 -2.77 16.60 12.77
N LYS A 193 -3.65 17.22 13.59
CA LYS A 193 -5.09 17.37 13.31
C LYS A 193 -5.37 18.46 12.29
N SER A 194 -4.54 19.51 12.27
CA SER A 194 -4.74 20.71 11.45
C SER A 194 -3.98 20.67 10.13
N LEU A 195 -3.57 19.49 9.65
CA LEU A 195 -2.78 19.31 8.43
C LEU A 195 -1.52 20.20 8.43
N PHE A 196 -0.87 20.30 9.59
CA PHE A 196 0.34 21.09 9.83
C PHE A 196 0.20 22.61 9.56
N GLN A 197 -1.03 23.11 9.34
CA GLN A 197 -1.28 24.54 9.14
C GLN A 197 -1.17 25.36 10.44
N ASN A 198 -1.32 24.71 11.60
CA ASN A 198 -1.13 25.33 12.91
C ASN A 198 -0.02 24.59 13.68
N PRO A 199 1.13 25.23 13.94
CA PRO A 199 2.25 24.61 14.66
C PRO A 199 1.89 24.08 16.05
N ARG A 200 0.91 24.71 16.74
CA ARG A 200 0.46 24.27 18.07
C ARG A 200 -0.31 22.95 18.04
N GLY A 201 -0.79 22.53 16.86
CA GLY A 201 -1.55 21.29 16.66
C GLY A 201 -0.70 20.15 16.09
N THR A 202 0.63 20.25 16.19
CA THR A 202 1.58 19.23 15.71
C THR A 202 2.24 18.55 16.90
N SER A 203 2.27 17.22 16.88
CA SER A 203 2.91 16.39 17.88
C SER A 203 4.01 15.53 17.23
N VAL A 204 5.14 15.39 17.92
CA VAL A 204 6.20 14.45 17.54
C VAL A 204 5.84 13.11 18.18
N LEU A 205 5.65 12.08 17.37
CA LEU A 205 5.32 10.76 17.88
C LEU A 205 6.57 9.94 18.22
N ILE A 206 7.56 9.96 17.33
CA ILE A 206 8.77 9.16 17.47
C ILE A 206 9.88 9.68 16.53
N GLU A 207 11.10 9.78 17.04
CA GLU A 207 12.30 10.24 16.32
C GLU A 207 13.21 9.06 15.91
N ASP A 208 14.30 9.34 15.18
CA ASP A 208 15.30 8.35 14.76
C ASP A 208 14.73 7.13 14.02
N VAL A 209 13.74 7.39 13.16
CA VAL A 209 13.02 6.41 12.36
C VAL A 209 13.78 6.07 11.09
N ASP A 210 13.79 4.80 10.72
CA ASP A 210 14.31 4.30 9.44
C ASP A 210 13.18 4.10 8.41
N ASN A 211 12.05 3.53 8.83
CA ASN A 211 10.84 3.36 8.01
C ASN A 211 9.58 3.53 8.86
N PHE A 212 8.54 4.15 8.29
CA PHE A 212 7.22 4.31 8.88
C PHE A 212 6.11 3.80 7.94
N GLN A 213 5.17 3.04 8.49
CA GLN A 213 3.96 2.62 7.77
C GLN A 213 2.75 2.59 8.69
N VAL A 214 1.56 2.74 8.11
CA VAL A 214 0.27 2.60 8.79
C VAL A 214 -0.55 1.50 8.12
N ARG A 215 -1.18 0.64 8.92
CA ARG A 215 -2.14 -0.37 8.46
C ARG A 215 -3.31 -0.46 9.43
N GLY A 216 -4.50 -0.09 8.95
CA GLY A 216 -5.68 0.04 9.82
C GLY A 216 -5.39 0.99 10.99
N ASP A 217 -5.71 0.55 12.20
CA ASP A 217 -5.49 1.33 13.43
C ASP A 217 -4.06 1.24 13.98
N PHE A 218 -3.14 0.58 13.27
CA PHE A 218 -1.77 0.34 13.72
C PHE A 218 -0.76 1.19 12.96
N MET A 219 0.21 1.70 13.71
CA MET A 219 1.38 2.41 13.21
C MET A 219 2.63 1.58 13.52
N PHE A 220 3.47 1.37 12.51
CA PHE A 220 4.70 0.59 12.63
C PHE A 220 5.89 1.45 12.27
N VAL A 221 6.93 1.37 13.10
CA VAL A 221 8.17 2.12 12.92
C VAL A 221 9.35 1.19 13.12
N THR A 222 10.34 1.26 12.23
CA THR A 222 11.62 0.60 12.43
C THR A 222 12.69 1.61 12.84
N ARG A 223 13.59 1.20 13.75
CA ARG A 223 14.76 1.97 14.16
C ARG A 223 16.02 1.12 14.05
N LYS A 224 17.14 1.75 13.70
CA LYS A 224 18.45 1.08 13.70
C LYS A 224 18.91 0.81 15.13
N SER A 225 19.19 -0.45 15.44
CA SER A 225 19.66 -0.92 16.77
C SER A 225 21.11 -1.41 16.75
N GLY A 226 21.73 -1.47 15.56
CA GLY A 226 23.12 -1.91 15.37
C GLY A 226 23.53 -1.93 13.90
N ARG A 227 24.66 -2.56 13.58
CA ARG A 227 25.24 -2.60 12.22
C ARG A 227 24.39 -3.37 11.19
N ASP A 228 23.48 -4.23 11.66
CA ASP A 228 22.65 -5.09 10.81
C ASP A 228 21.39 -5.58 11.56
N ASN A 229 20.83 -4.69 12.39
CA ASN A 229 19.72 -5.04 13.25
C ASN A 229 18.78 -3.86 13.43
N LEU A 230 17.49 -4.12 13.25
CA LEU A 230 16.39 -3.19 13.42
C LEU A 230 15.55 -3.57 14.64
N ASP A 231 15.03 -2.55 15.30
CA ASP A 231 13.96 -2.68 16.29
C ASP A 231 12.64 -2.23 15.67
N LEU A 232 11.58 -3.03 15.87
CA LEU A 232 10.22 -2.69 15.49
C LEU A 232 9.49 -2.06 16.68
N TYR A 233 8.82 -0.94 16.42
CA TYR A 233 7.94 -0.25 17.35
C TYR A 233 6.53 -0.22 16.78
N ILE A 234 5.54 -0.49 17.63
CA ILE A 234 4.14 -0.60 17.25
C ILE A 234 3.31 0.31 18.14
N SER A 235 2.43 1.11 17.54
CA SER A 235 1.40 1.87 18.23
C SER A 235 0.04 1.44 17.70
N HIS A 236 -0.93 1.27 18.59
CA HIS A 236 -2.32 0.90 18.28
C HIS A 236 -3.23 2.05 18.71
N LYS A 237 -4.13 2.50 17.82
CA LYS A 237 -5.11 3.58 18.08
C LYS A 237 -4.48 4.86 18.63
N LYS A 238 -3.34 5.28 18.05
CA LYS A 238 -2.55 6.44 18.50
C LYS A 238 -2.03 6.36 19.95
N GLY A 239 -1.91 5.16 20.50
CA GLY A 239 -1.24 4.93 21.78
C GLY A 239 0.27 5.19 21.70
N GLU A 240 0.97 5.00 22.82
CA GLU A 240 2.43 5.07 22.83
C GLU A 240 3.04 3.98 21.93
N PHE A 241 4.20 4.29 21.36
CA PHE A 241 4.98 3.30 20.60
C PHE A 241 5.65 2.32 21.57
N LEU A 242 5.25 1.05 21.49
CA LEU A 242 5.86 -0.03 22.26
C LEU A 242 6.87 -0.78 21.40
N ARG A 243 8.02 -1.11 21.98
CA ARG A 243 9.03 -1.94 21.30
C ARG A 243 8.55 -3.38 21.24
N ALA A 244 8.56 -3.96 20.05
CA ALA A 244 8.31 -5.37 19.82
C ALA A 244 9.49 -6.22 20.31
N GLN A 245 9.19 -7.27 21.06
CA GLN A 245 10.16 -8.23 21.59
C GLN A 245 9.96 -9.58 20.91
N PHE A 246 10.95 -10.00 20.13
CA PHE A 246 10.96 -11.30 19.46
C PHE A 246 11.73 -12.31 20.32
N GLN A 247 11.15 -13.50 20.52
CA GLN A 247 11.79 -14.61 21.25
C GLN A 247 12.85 -15.32 20.39
N SER A 248 13.81 -14.56 19.86
CA SER A 248 14.87 -15.07 18.99
C SER A 248 16.14 -14.24 19.17
N GLU A 249 17.29 -14.91 19.15
CA GLU A 249 18.62 -14.27 19.17
C GLU A 249 19.12 -13.93 17.75
N MET A 250 18.36 -14.30 16.71
CA MET A 250 18.74 -14.04 15.33
C MET A 250 18.70 -12.54 15.02
N ASN A 251 19.55 -12.11 14.07
CA ASN A 251 19.54 -10.73 13.58
C ASN A 251 18.19 -10.38 12.96
N ARG A 252 17.76 -9.14 13.11
CA ARG A 252 16.48 -8.65 12.56
C ARG A 252 16.82 -7.62 11.49
N ARG A 253 17.03 -8.09 10.26
CA ARG A 253 17.56 -7.24 9.18
C ARG A 253 16.47 -6.37 8.57
N GLU A 254 15.31 -6.96 8.32
CA GLU A 254 14.13 -6.29 7.79
C GLU A 254 12.83 -6.90 8.34
N PHE A 255 11.76 -6.10 8.33
CA PHE A 255 10.43 -6.48 8.79
C PHE A 255 9.41 -6.31 7.67
N TYR A 256 8.47 -7.25 7.56
CA TYR A 256 7.29 -7.15 6.70
C TYR A 256 6.05 -7.50 7.52
N ILE A 257 5.07 -6.59 7.56
CA ILE A 257 3.80 -6.84 8.25
C ILE A 257 2.94 -7.68 7.29
N ALA A 258 2.75 -8.95 7.60
CA ALA A 258 2.07 -9.89 6.71
C ALA A 258 0.55 -9.73 6.79
N ASP A 259 0.00 -9.67 8.01
CA ASP A 259 -1.44 -9.51 8.25
C ASP A 259 -1.70 -8.87 9.61
N ILE A 260 -2.86 -8.24 9.74
CA ILE A 260 -3.42 -7.76 11.00
C ILE A 260 -4.87 -8.23 11.05
N THR A 261 -5.17 -9.12 11.99
CA THR A 261 -6.53 -9.63 12.20
C THR A 261 -6.95 -9.40 13.64
N ASP A 262 -8.07 -8.71 13.82
CA ASP A 262 -8.52 -8.18 15.11
C ASP A 262 -7.46 -7.23 15.71
N THR A 263 -6.72 -7.71 16.72
CA THR A 263 -5.58 -7.02 17.34
C THR A 263 -4.30 -7.83 17.25
N GLN A 264 -4.31 -8.94 16.52
CA GLN A 264 -3.16 -9.83 16.35
C GLN A 264 -2.40 -9.46 15.08
N VAL A 265 -1.09 -9.30 15.22
CA VAL A 265 -0.19 -8.88 14.14
C VAL A 265 0.71 -10.05 13.75
N PHE A 266 0.75 -10.34 12.46
CA PHE A 266 1.73 -11.25 11.85
C PHE A 266 2.86 -10.44 11.23
N VAL A 267 4.10 -10.77 11.61
CA VAL A 267 5.30 -10.09 11.14
C VAL A 267 6.29 -11.11 10.63
N VAL A 268 6.72 -10.94 9.37
CA VAL A 268 7.86 -11.65 8.82
C VAL A 268 9.13 -10.88 9.16
N VAL A 269 10.11 -11.59 9.71
CA VAL A 269 11.42 -11.03 10.05
C VAL A 269 12.48 -11.73 9.22
N SER A 270 13.22 -10.97 8.43
CA SER A 270 14.39 -11.48 7.71
C SER A 270 15.58 -11.57 8.66
N HIS A 271 16.21 -12.75 8.68
CA HIS A 271 17.35 -13.04 9.54
C HIS A 271 18.67 -13.16 8.75
N THR A 272 18.60 -13.74 7.55
CA THR A 272 19.73 -13.87 6.62
C THR A 272 19.25 -13.61 5.18
N GLN A 273 20.12 -13.79 4.19
CA GLN A 273 19.76 -13.63 2.77
C GLN A 273 18.79 -14.70 2.24
N SER A 274 18.61 -15.80 2.96
CA SER A 274 17.77 -16.93 2.54
C SER A 274 16.85 -17.46 3.64
N GLN A 275 16.87 -16.82 4.82
CA GLN A 275 16.07 -17.25 5.97
C GLN A 275 15.28 -16.08 6.54
N ALA A 276 13.97 -16.26 6.57
CA ALA A 276 13.03 -15.41 7.27
C ALA A 276 12.04 -16.28 8.05
N ASN A 277 11.52 -15.76 9.15
CA ASN A 277 10.55 -16.44 9.99
C ASN A 277 9.31 -15.57 10.15
N LEU A 278 8.14 -16.21 10.26
CA LEU A 278 6.88 -15.58 10.61
C LEU A 278 6.71 -15.59 12.12
N TYR A 279 6.36 -14.44 12.69
CA TYR A 279 6.05 -14.27 14.10
C TYR A 279 4.64 -13.72 14.27
N VAL A 280 4.01 -14.09 15.37
CA VAL A 280 2.67 -13.64 15.75
C VAL A 280 2.71 -12.94 17.10
N SER A 281 1.99 -11.82 17.22
CA SER A 281 1.89 -11.09 18.48
C SER A 281 1.16 -11.91 19.54
N GLN A 282 1.68 -11.90 20.76
CA GLN A 282 1.03 -12.43 21.95
C GLN A 282 0.16 -11.37 22.62
N ALA A 283 -0.68 -11.78 23.57
CA ALA A 283 -1.42 -10.85 24.42
C ALA A 283 -0.45 -9.89 25.13
N GLU A 284 -0.84 -8.63 25.24
CA GLU A 284 -0.02 -7.58 25.84
C GLU A 284 0.26 -7.89 27.33
N GLU A 285 1.53 -8.10 27.66
CA GLU A 285 1.99 -8.23 29.04
C GLU A 285 2.80 -6.99 29.43
N GLY A 286 2.17 -6.05 30.12
CA GLY A 286 2.82 -4.83 30.62
C GLY A 286 3.04 -3.78 29.52
N ARG A 287 4.27 -3.28 29.37
CA ARG A 287 4.65 -2.26 28.35
C ARG A 287 5.44 -2.84 27.18
N SER A 288 5.32 -4.14 26.92
CA SER A 288 6.06 -4.82 25.85
C SER A 288 5.14 -5.67 24.99
N LEU A 289 5.22 -5.49 23.68
CA LEU A 289 4.55 -6.37 22.72
C LEU A 289 5.45 -7.57 22.43
N LYS A 290 5.09 -8.75 22.93
CA LYS A 290 5.86 -9.97 22.68
C LYS A 290 5.41 -10.64 21.40
N PHE A 291 6.36 -11.19 20.66
CA PHE A 291 6.16 -11.93 19.43
C PHE A 291 6.75 -13.33 19.56
N ALA A 292 5.91 -14.34 19.32
CA ALA A 292 6.31 -15.74 19.29
C ALA A 292 6.51 -16.20 17.85
N LEU A 293 7.44 -17.13 17.65
CA LEU A 293 7.66 -17.79 16.38
C LEU A 293 6.42 -18.61 15.99
N SER A 294 5.91 -18.40 14.79
CA SER A 294 4.74 -19.09 14.24
C SER A 294 5.14 -20.08 13.14
N LEU A 295 5.91 -19.64 12.15
CA LEU A 295 6.40 -20.48 11.06
C LEU A 295 7.86 -20.16 10.75
N GLU A 296 8.72 -21.17 10.79
CA GLU A 296 10.11 -21.02 10.37
C GLU A 296 10.24 -21.02 8.84
N ARG A 297 11.25 -20.33 8.32
CA ARG A 297 11.66 -20.40 6.90
C ARG A 297 10.52 -20.08 5.93
N ILE A 298 9.68 -19.10 6.28
CA ILE A 298 8.64 -18.62 5.38
C ILE A 298 9.26 -18.05 4.10
N PHE A 299 8.67 -18.36 2.96
CA PHE A 299 9.10 -17.80 1.69
C PHE A 299 8.66 -16.33 1.60
N CYS A 300 9.64 -15.45 1.44
CA CYS A 300 9.43 -14.02 1.29
C CYS A 300 10.54 -13.42 0.42
N TYR A 301 10.28 -12.26 -0.14
CA TYR A 301 11.24 -11.48 -0.91
C TYR A 301 11.36 -10.08 -0.34
N PHE A 302 12.60 -9.66 -0.08
CA PHE A 302 12.99 -8.32 0.32
C PHE A 302 14.04 -7.86 -0.70
N PRO A 303 13.75 -6.87 -1.56
CA PRO A 303 14.58 -6.57 -2.74
C PRO A 303 16.08 -6.36 -2.46
N ASN A 304 16.40 -5.83 -1.28
CA ASN A 304 17.78 -5.53 -0.89
C ASN A 304 18.41 -6.60 0.01
N THR A 305 17.65 -7.57 0.50
CA THR A 305 18.07 -8.45 1.59
C THR A 305 17.89 -9.93 1.31
N THR A 306 16.75 -10.40 0.80
CA THR A 306 16.50 -11.85 0.61
C THR A 306 16.32 -12.22 -0.85
N TRP A 307 16.93 -13.33 -1.27
CA TRP A 307 16.84 -13.88 -2.63
C TRP A 307 17.17 -12.87 -3.73
N ARG A 308 18.05 -11.91 -3.42
CA ARG A 308 18.46 -10.84 -4.32
C ARG A 308 19.12 -11.39 -5.58
N ASP A 309 19.93 -12.42 -5.43
CA ASP A 309 20.65 -13.05 -6.55
C ASP A 309 19.81 -14.09 -7.31
N SER A 310 18.50 -14.16 -7.03
CA SER A 310 17.57 -15.07 -7.68
C SER A 310 16.77 -14.40 -8.81
N TRP A 311 15.96 -15.20 -9.51
CA TRP A 311 15.02 -14.74 -10.53
C TRP A 311 14.01 -13.72 -10.00
N LEU A 312 13.74 -13.70 -8.68
CA LEU A 312 12.79 -12.77 -8.04
C LEU A 312 13.15 -11.31 -8.29
N SER A 313 14.45 -10.98 -8.36
CA SER A 313 14.93 -9.62 -8.66
C SER A 313 14.52 -9.08 -10.02
N ASN A 314 14.14 -9.95 -10.96
CA ASN A 314 13.69 -9.56 -12.30
C ASN A 314 12.17 -9.47 -12.42
N VAL A 315 11.42 -10.01 -11.45
CA VAL A 315 9.95 -10.14 -11.54
C VAL A 315 9.20 -9.42 -10.43
N ALA A 316 9.87 -9.09 -9.31
CA ALA A 316 9.28 -8.45 -8.16
C ALA A 316 10.07 -7.19 -7.81
N GLU A 317 9.38 -6.05 -7.76
CA GLU A 317 9.96 -4.76 -7.38
C GLU A 317 9.76 -4.45 -5.90
N GLU A 318 8.70 -5.01 -5.29
CA GLU A 318 8.29 -4.74 -3.91
C GLU A 318 8.50 -5.94 -2.98
N THR A 319 8.62 -5.65 -1.69
CA THR A 319 8.70 -6.68 -0.65
C THR A 319 7.38 -7.44 -0.54
N PHE A 320 7.46 -8.77 -0.46
CA PHE A 320 6.29 -9.62 -0.19
C PHE A 320 6.66 -10.83 0.66
N ALA A 321 5.64 -11.44 1.27
CA ALA A 321 5.72 -12.78 1.83
C ALA A 321 4.63 -13.63 1.20
N ASP A 322 4.92 -14.89 0.90
CA ASP A 322 3.94 -15.84 0.39
C ASP A 322 3.12 -16.38 1.58
N PHE A 323 2.24 -15.51 2.06
CA PHE A 323 1.38 -15.66 3.22
C PHE A 323 0.00 -15.13 2.87
N HIS A 324 -1.02 -15.98 2.99
CA HIS A 324 -2.37 -15.71 2.54
C HIS A 324 -3.37 -15.98 3.67
N LYS A 325 -4.21 -15.00 3.96
CA LYS A 325 -5.37 -15.13 4.84
C LYS A 325 -6.55 -15.62 4.04
N VAL A 326 -7.20 -16.71 4.47
CA VAL A 326 -8.41 -17.20 3.80
C VAL A 326 -9.57 -16.26 4.14
N GLU A 327 -10.06 -15.52 3.15
CA GLU A 327 -11.16 -14.57 3.36
C GLU A 327 -12.44 -15.26 3.83
N GLY A 328 -13.19 -14.58 4.71
CA GLY A 328 -14.42 -15.10 5.29
C GLY A 328 -14.24 -16.12 6.43
N LEU A 329 -13.01 -16.63 6.67
CA LEU A 329 -12.72 -17.58 7.74
C LEU A 329 -11.66 -17.06 8.69
N ASN A 330 -12.03 -16.92 9.97
CA ASN A 330 -11.10 -16.42 10.99
C ASN A 330 -10.10 -17.50 11.40
N GLY A 331 -8.82 -17.12 11.40
CA GLY A 331 -7.73 -17.97 11.90
C GLY A 331 -7.17 -18.99 10.91
N ILE A 332 -7.66 -18.99 9.66
CA ILE A 332 -7.14 -19.87 8.61
C ILE A 332 -6.18 -19.09 7.71
N TYR A 333 -4.95 -19.59 7.62
CA TYR A 333 -3.90 -19.02 6.78
C TYR A 333 -3.18 -20.11 6.01
N ILE A 334 -2.71 -19.78 4.81
CA ILE A 334 -1.90 -20.62 3.95
C ILE A 334 -0.58 -19.88 3.70
N ALA A 335 0.54 -20.58 3.74
CA ALA A 335 1.85 -19.98 3.52
C ALA A 335 2.79 -20.95 2.82
N SER A 336 3.76 -20.43 2.08
CA SER A 336 4.85 -21.25 1.53
C SER A 336 6.05 -21.27 2.48
N GLN A 337 6.54 -22.46 2.79
CA GLN A 337 7.75 -22.69 3.57
C GLN A 337 8.88 -23.20 2.68
N VAL A 338 10.08 -22.65 2.86
CA VAL A 338 11.30 -23.13 2.22
C VAL A 338 11.81 -24.36 2.97
N PHE A 339 11.39 -25.56 2.54
CA PHE A 339 11.64 -26.81 3.27
C PHE A 339 13.05 -27.40 3.06
N SER A 340 13.78 -26.93 2.06
CA SER A 340 15.13 -27.42 1.72
C SER A 340 16.20 -26.34 1.88
N ASN A 341 17.44 -26.75 2.13
CA ASN A 341 18.57 -25.83 2.16
C ASN A 341 19.04 -25.55 0.73
N VAL A 342 18.64 -24.39 0.21
CA VAL A 342 18.96 -23.95 -1.14
C VAL A 342 19.81 -22.69 -1.11
N SER A 343 20.78 -22.60 -2.02
CA SER A 343 21.57 -21.39 -2.22
C SER A 343 20.69 -20.29 -2.82
N GLU A 344 20.94 -19.04 -2.45
CA GLU A 344 20.13 -17.87 -2.83
C GLU A 344 19.71 -17.84 -4.31
N GLY A 345 20.65 -17.99 -5.24
CA GLY A 345 20.39 -17.92 -6.68
C GLY A 345 19.66 -19.12 -7.30
N LYS A 346 19.26 -20.13 -6.50
CA LYS A 346 18.65 -21.38 -7.00
C LYS A 346 17.26 -21.66 -6.43
N ILE A 347 16.68 -20.71 -5.69
CA ILE A 347 15.33 -20.88 -5.17
C ILE A 347 14.33 -21.08 -6.32
N GLY A 348 13.46 -22.07 -6.16
CA GLY A 348 12.51 -22.52 -7.17
C GLY A 348 11.34 -23.26 -6.51
N PRO A 349 10.23 -23.50 -7.24
CA PRO A 349 9.03 -24.13 -6.70
C PRO A 349 9.28 -25.48 -6.02
N GLU A 350 10.26 -26.25 -6.50
CA GLU A 350 10.67 -27.55 -5.95
C GLU A 350 11.26 -27.46 -4.53
N HIS A 351 11.61 -26.27 -4.07
CA HIS A 351 12.13 -26.00 -2.74
C HIS A 351 11.07 -25.46 -1.77
N LEU A 352 9.83 -25.29 -2.24
CA LEU A 352 8.72 -24.73 -1.48
C LEU A 352 7.71 -25.82 -1.11
N MET A 353 7.15 -25.72 0.09
CA MET A 353 6.06 -26.56 0.58
C MET A 353 4.94 -25.68 1.11
N THR A 354 3.72 -25.95 0.67
CA THR A 354 2.54 -25.22 1.13
C THR A 354 2.10 -25.74 2.50
N MET A 355 2.01 -24.83 3.45
CA MET A 355 1.59 -25.05 4.82
C MET A 355 0.24 -24.37 5.05
N ILE A 356 -0.58 -24.94 5.92
CA ILE A 356 -1.86 -24.39 6.36
C ILE A 356 -1.96 -24.42 7.89
N THR A 357 -2.58 -23.40 8.45
CA THR A 357 -2.95 -23.32 9.87
C THR A 357 -4.45 -23.05 9.99
N PHE A 358 -5.06 -23.55 11.06
CA PHE A 358 -6.47 -23.34 11.39
C PHE A 358 -6.67 -22.61 12.73
N ASP A 359 -5.57 -22.23 13.40
CA ASP A 359 -5.55 -21.72 14.77
C ASP A 359 -4.73 -20.42 14.87
N ARG A 360 -4.79 -19.57 13.84
CA ARG A 360 -4.07 -18.28 13.78
C ARG A 360 -2.54 -18.46 13.89
N GLY A 361 -2.01 -19.48 13.21
CA GLY A 361 -0.57 -19.71 13.15
C GLY A 361 0.01 -20.29 14.44
N GLY A 362 -0.80 -20.95 15.27
CA GLY A 362 -0.32 -21.72 16.40
C GLY A 362 0.37 -23.00 15.94
N VAL A 363 -0.31 -23.76 15.08
CA VAL A 363 0.21 -24.99 14.46
C VAL A 363 0.05 -24.91 12.94
N TRP A 364 1.10 -25.32 12.24
CA TRP A 364 1.14 -25.43 10.78
C TRP A 364 1.29 -26.88 10.37
N GLN A 365 0.60 -27.27 9.30
CA GLN A 365 0.69 -28.60 8.70
C GLN A 365 0.76 -28.49 7.18
N PRO A 366 1.38 -29.46 6.47
CA PRO A 366 1.36 -29.49 5.01
C PRO A 366 -0.07 -29.58 4.47
N LEU A 367 -0.32 -28.91 3.34
CA LEU A 367 -1.62 -28.99 2.67
C LEU A 367 -1.82 -30.38 2.06
N ALA A 368 -2.92 -31.05 2.41
CA ALA A 368 -3.25 -32.37 1.87
C ALA A 368 -3.68 -32.30 0.41
N ALA A 369 -3.13 -33.19 -0.42
CA ALA A 369 -3.55 -33.34 -1.80
C ALA A 369 -4.97 -33.94 -1.88
N PRO A 370 -5.75 -33.63 -2.93
CA PRO A 370 -6.99 -34.33 -3.23
C PRO A 370 -6.75 -35.84 -3.40
N LEU A 371 -7.71 -36.67 -2.99
CA LEU A 371 -7.63 -38.13 -3.14
C LEU A 371 -7.86 -38.59 -4.59
N TYR A 372 -8.62 -37.82 -5.35
CA TYR A 372 -9.01 -38.12 -6.72
C TYR A 372 -8.86 -36.88 -7.61
N ASP A 373 -8.52 -37.09 -8.87
CA ASP A 373 -8.56 -36.04 -9.90
C ASP A 373 -9.98 -35.79 -10.43
N GLU A 374 -10.11 -34.91 -11.43
CA GLU A 374 -11.41 -34.58 -12.04
C GLU A 374 -12.08 -35.75 -12.78
N ASP A 375 -11.30 -36.75 -13.20
CA ASP A 375 -11.76 -37.95 -13.90
C ASP A 375 -12.06 -39.13 -12.93
N GLY A 376 -11.78 -38.95 -11.63
CA GLY A 376 -11.98 -39.97 -10.59
C GLY A 376 -10.81 -40.94 -10.42
N ASN A 377 -9.64 -40.70 -11.03
CA ASN A 377 -8.45 -41.50 -10.80
C ASN A 377 -7.81 -41.15 -9.45
N SER A 378 -7.29 -42.16 -8.75
CA SER A 378 -6.62 -41.95 -7.46
C SER A 378 -5.30 -41.18 -7.62
N VAL A 379 -5.12 -40.14 -6.81
CA VAL A 379 -3.86 -39.40 -6.72
C VAL A 379 -2.96 -40.04 -5.66
N ASN A 380 -1.79 -40.52 -6.07
CA ASN A 380 -0.83 -41.15 -5.14
C ASN A 380 0.09 -40.09 -4.52
N CYS A 381 -0.42 -39.38 -3.52
CA CYS A 381 0.33 -38.40 -2.74
C CYS A 381 0.01 -38.56 -1.25
N SER A 382 1.01 -38.88 -0.44
CA SER A 382 0.90 -38.98 1.01
C SER A 382 1.76 -37.91 1.67
N ILE A 383 1.21 -37.18 2.64
CA ILE A 383 2.00 -36.31 3.51
C ILE A 383 3.02 -37.20 4.24
N VAL A 384 4.30 -36.95 4.02
CA VAL A 384 5.35 -37.63 4.78
C VAL A 384 5.31 -37.03 6.18
N SER A 385 4.91 -37.84 7.17
CA SER A 385 4.77 -37.47 8.58
C SER A 385 6.11 -37.17 9.25
#